data_AF-A0A503DJG9-F1
#
_entry.id   AF-A0A503DJG9-F1
#
_cell.length_a   1.000
_cell.length_b   1.000
_cell.length_c   1.000
_cell.angle_alpha   90.00
_cell.angle_beta   90.00
_cell.angle_gamma   90.00
#
_symmetry.space_group_name_H-M   'P 1'
#
loop_
_entity.id
_entity.type
_entity.pdbx_description
1 polymer ?
#
loop_
_entity_poly.entity_id
_entity_poly.type
_entity_poly.pdbx_seq_one_letter_code
_entity_poly.pdbx_strand_id
1 'polypeptide(L)'
;MIKNYRILDLIRRNRSPLENHLIDGLVDGRVSRRDFIRHGSLLGLSLPLLGGITTAAGLGGMPSLARAQGAPGATIRVASSVPAAAIDPVTIADAGGLLIMQQVAEFLCVDGPDLVLQPALAESWKPNDNGSVWTFKLRKGVKFHSGGEMKAEDVVASIDRLADPANSSNALSVFTGILSKGASKKVDDYTVEFHLDAPNGNFPYMVSSDNYNAVIIPADYKGDYEKSFDGTGPFKVEKYTPKVGASFVRNENYWGAKALPDRTEFTFFTDVQPMILALQGGQVDVINQMPVLAGVALLNDPGFEILSLKSSAHQQLHLRCDDGPLKDARVRRAIALCLDRDKLAAGLMKGRSALGNDSPFAAVYPSTDTSIPQRKQDIAQAKQLMEAAGAGKGFKITLTTERYLEIPEYAQLIQNWVKEIGIELELNILDQSAYYGDAVFGKSNWLDSVMGITDYGHRGVPNVYLAAPLKSDGTWNAAHFKNKDYDALATSYIAALDLEAQKADAGKIQKLLFEETPVIFGYFYDYLTATSKSVAGVQPTAMSQLFLEKASKA
;
A
#
# COMPACT_ATOMS: atom_id res chain seq x y z
N MET A 1 22.76 10.54 -24.86
CA MET A 1 23.74 11.50 -24.30
C MET A 1 24.99 10.75 -23.85
N ILE A 2 26.17 11.36 -23.94
CA ILE A 2 27.45 10.73 -23.52
C ILE A 2 27.55 10.74 -21.99
N LYS A 3 27.97 9.62 -21.39
CA LYS A 3 28.21 9.50 -19.94
C LYS A 3 29.36 10.42 -19.50
N ASN A 4 29.15 11.21 -18.45
CA ASN A 4 30.18 12.08 -17.87
C ASN A 4 30.87 11.39 -16.69
N TYR A 5 31.84 10.52 -17.01
CA TYR A 5 32.59 9.74 -16.02
C TYR A 5 33.31 10.59 -14.97
N ARG A 6 33.78 11.80 -15.34
CA ARG A 6 34.43 12.71 -14.38
C ARG A 6 33.48 13.17 -13.29
N ILE A 7 32.24 13.51 -13.62
CA ILE A 7 31.22 13.90 -12.63
C ILE A 7 30.82 12.67 -11.78
N LEU A 8 30.64 11.51 -12.41
CA LEU A 8 30.30 10.28 -11.69
C LEU A 8 31.38 9.91 -10.66
N ASP A 9 32.66 9.98 -11.01
CA ASP A 9 33.76 9.68 -10.10
C ASP A 9 33.86 10.68 -8.94
N LEU A 10 33.51 11.95 -9.17
CA LEU A 10 33.42 12.94 -8.10
C LEU A 10 32.27 12.64 -7.14
N ILE A 11 31.11 12.24 -7.67
CA ILE A 11 29.95 11.86 -6.85
C ILE A 11 30.30 10.62 -6.01
N ARG A 12 30.84 9.57 -6.63
CA ARG A 12 31.15 8.27 -5.98
C ARG A 12 32.08 8.37 -4.77
N ARG A 13 33.02 9.32 -4.77
CA ARG A 13 33.99 9.52 -3.67
C ARG A 13 33.34 9.79 -2.32
N ASN A 14 32.15 10.37 -2.31
CA ASN A 14 31.43 10.74 -1.10
C ASN A 14 30.22 9.84 -0.84
N ARG A 15 30.16 8.65 -1.45
CA ARG A 15 29.05 7.71 -1.35
C ARG A 15 29.46 6.42 -0.65
N SER A 16 28.51 5.75 0.00
CA SER A 16 28.71 4.43 0.60
C SER A 16 28.90 3.36 -0.48
N PRO A 17 29.45 2.18 -0.13
CA PRO A 17 29.51 1.04 -1.05
C PRO A 17 28.14 0.67 -1.64
N LEU A 18 27.08 0.73 -0.83
CA LEU A 18 25.71 0.44 -1.25
C LEU A 18 25.18 1.48 -2.26
N GLU A 19 25.41 2.77 -1.99
CA GLU A 19 25.04 3.85 -2.91
C GLU A 19 25.82 3.75 -4.23
N ASN A 20 27.12 3.42 -4.17
CA ASN A 20 27.96 3.23 -5.35
C ASN A 20 27.51 2.03 -6.18
N HIS A 21 27.14 0.91 -5.54
CA HIS A 21 26.60 -0.25 -6.24
C HIS A 21 25.32 0.09 -7.01
N LEU A 22 24.42 0.89 -6.43
CA LEU A 22 23.22 1.38 -7.11
C LEU A 22 23.56 2.32 -8.29
N ILE A 23 24.53 3.21 -8.13
CA ILE A 23 25.02 4.10 -9.21
C ILE A 23 25.59 3.27 -10.36
N ASP A 24 26.39 2.25 -10.06
CA ASP A 24 27.00 1.37 -11.06
C ASP A 24 25.92 0.56 -11.79
N GLY A 25 24.91 0.08 -11.08
CA GLY A 25 23.73 -0.56 -11.67
C GLY A 25 23.01 0.33 -12.71
N LEU A 26 22.85 1.63 -12.42
CA LEU A 26 22.30 2.59 -13.38
C LEU A 26 23.24 2.79 -14.58
N VAL A 27 24.54 2.98 -14.32
CA VAL A 27 25.55 3.23 -15.36
C VAL A 27 25.67 2.04 -16.30
N ASP A 28 25.57 0.81 -15.80
CA ASP A 28 25.68 -0.41 -16.59
C ASP A 28 24.36 -0.83 -17.27
N GLY A 29 23.25 -0.16 -16.92
CA GLY A 29 21.91 -0.47 -17.46
C GLY A 29 21.21 -1.65 -16.79
N ARG A 30 21.75 -2.18 -15.69
CA ARG A 30 21.11 -3.22 -14.85
C ARG A 30 19.92 -2.66 -14.06
N VAL A 31 19.96 -1.37 -13.73
CA VAL A 31 18.90 -0.64 -13.03
C VAL A 31 18.35 0.45 -13.95
N SER A 32 17.03 0.49 -14.12
CA SER A 32 16.38 1.54 -14.91
C SER A 32 16.48 2.90 -14.21
N ARG A 33 16.33 4.01 -14.94
CA ARG A 33 16.29 5.36 -14.33
C ARG A 33 15.23 5.47 -13.24
N ARG A 34 14.05 4.88 -13.47
CA ARG A 34 12.93 4.91 -12.53
C ARG A 34 13.28 4.13 -11.27
N ASP A 35 13.82 2.93 -11.41
CA ASP A 35 14.21 2.09 -10.27
C ASP A 35 15.37 2.69 -9.49
N PHE A 36 16.29 3.37 -10.17
CA PHE A 36 17.38 4.10 -9.52
C PHE A 36 16.86 5.24 -8.63
N ILE A 37 15.89 6.03 -9.11
CA ILE A 37 15.30 7.10 -8.30
C ILE A 37 14.56 6.52 -7.09
N ARG A 38 13.78 5.46 -7.29
CA ARG A 38 13.05 4.74 -6.22
C ARG A 38 14.00 4.19 -5.16
N HIS A 39 14.95 3.35 -5.56
CA HIS A 39 15.88 2.70 -4.63
C HIS A 39 16.82 3.72 -3.99
N GLY A 40 17.21 4.76 -4.73
CA GLY A 40 18.00 5.85 -4.17
C GLY A 40 17.26 6.63 -3.10
N SER A 41 15.96 6.90 -3.31
CA SER A 41 15.11 7.54 -2.29
C SER A 41 14.94 6.66 -1.06
N LEU A 42 14.79 5.34 -1.23
CA LEU A 42 14.76 4.37 -0.12
C LEU A 42 16.03 4.45 0.73
N LEU A 43 17.20 4.65 0.11
CA LEU A 43 18.47 4.85 0.80
C LEU A 43 18.67 6.28 1.35
N GLY A 44 17.67 7.17 1.20
CA GLY A 44 17.69 8.54 1.71
C GLY A 44 18.47 9.53 0.83
N LEU A 45 18.78 9.19 -0.42
CA LEU A 45 19.39 10.11 -1.37
C LEU A 45 18.38 11.18 -1.80
N SER A 46 18.80 12.44 -1.79
CA SER A 46 17.92 13.55 -2.19
C SER A 46 17.61 13.53 -3.69
N LEU A 47 16.39 13.95 -4.06
CA LEU A 47 15.98 14.04 -5.48
C LEU A 47 16.94 14.89 -6.35
N PRO A 48 17.47 16.05 -5.91
CA PRO A 48 18.44 16.80 -6.69
C PRO A 48 19.72 16.00 -6.98
N LEU A 49 20.22 15.23 -6.00
CA LEU A 49 21.38 14.38 -6.18
C LEU A 49 21.09 13.25 -7.18
N LEU A 50 19.96 12.57 -7.03
CA LEU A 50 19.52 11.52 -7.97
C LEU A 50 19.34 12.07 -9.39
N GLY A 51 18.78 13.28 -9.53
CA GLY A 51 18.67 14.00 -10.79
C GLY A 51 20.03 14.34 -11.41
N GLY A 52 21.00 14.75 -10.58
CA GLY A 52 22.39 14.99 -11.01
C GLY A 52 23.07 13.72 -11.52
N ILE A 53 22.91 12.59 -10.82
CA ILE A 53 23.48 11.29 -11.22
C ILE A 53 22.88 10.80 -12.54
N THR A 54 21.55 10.84 -12.67
CA THR A 54 20.87 10.42 -13.91
C THR A 54 21.27 11.28 -15.12
N THR A 55 21.49 12.58 -14.90
CA THR A 55 22.01 13.49 -15.93
C THR A 55 23.45 13.12 -16.32
N ALA A 56 24.33 12.91 -15.32
CA ALA A 56 25.72 12.51 -15.56
C ALA A 56 25.84 11.12 -16.24
N ALA A 57 24.90 10.21 -15.97
CA ALA A 57 24.79 8.91 -16.63
C ALA A 57 24.21 8.99 -18.06
N GLY A 58 23.89 10.19 -18.57
CA GLY A 58 23.40 10.39 -19.94
C GLY A 58 21.90 10.08 -20.14
N LEU A 59 21.13 10.01 -19.06
CA LEU A 59 19.68 9.72 -19.04
C LEU A 59 18.83 10.98 -18.82
N GLY A 60 19.39 12.15 -19.13
CA GLY A 60 18.77 13.46 -18.92
C GLY A 60 17.52 13.67 -19.76
N GLY A 61 16.37 13.78 -19.10
CA GLY A 61 15.12 14.24 -19.68
C GLY A 61 14.15 14.51 -18.55
N MET A 62 13.91 15.79 -18.22
CA MET A 62 12.87 16.16 -17.27
C MET A 62 11.62 16.54 -18.06
N PRO A 63 10.50 15.82 -17.92
CA PRO A 63 9.21 16.44 -18.13
C PRO A 63 9.04 17.51 -17.05
N SER A 64 8.86 18.77 -17.42
CA SER A 64 8.36 19.77 -16.48
C SER A 64 6.89 19.50 -16.24
N LEU A 65 6.49 19.26 -15.00
CA LEU A 65 5.07 19.26 -14.64
C LEU A 65 4.57 20.69 -14.75
N ALA A 66 3.65 20.94 -15.69
CA ALA A 66 2.91 22.19 -15.77
C ALA A 66 2.08 22.32 -14.48
N ARG A 67 2.33 23.40 -13.72
CA ARG A 67 1.46 23.80 -12.61
C ARG A 67 0.21 24.44 -13.21
N ALA A 68 -0.91 23.74 -13.17
CA ALA A 68 -2.21 24.41 -13.25
C ALA A 68 -2.41 25.18 -11.95
N GLN A 69 -2.43 26.51 -12.01
CA GLN A 69 -2.83 27.38 -10.91
C GLN A 69 -4.33 27.63 -11.04
N GLY A 70 -5.14 26.96 -10.23
CA GLY A 70 -6.49 27.45 -9.93
C GLY A 70 -6.44 28.58 -8.89
N ALA A 71 -7.56 29.26 -8.69
CA ALA A 71 -7.62 30.34 -7.71
C ALA A 71 -7.42 29.80 -6.27
N PRO A 72 -6.58 30.44 -5.45
CA PRO A 72 -6.46 30.09 -4.03
C PRO A 72 -7.74 30.45 -3.28
N GLY A 73 -7.96 29.79 -2.14
CA GLY A 73 -9.07 30.09 -1.21
C GLY A 73 -10.37 29.30 -1.44
N ALA A 74 -10.32 28.26 -2.26
CA ALA A 74 -11.47 27.39 -2.47
C ALA A 74 -11.82 26.54 -1.23
N THR A 75 -13.08 26.12 -1.14
CA THR A 75 -13.52 24.98 -0.33
C THR A 75 -13.54 23.73 -1.21
N ILE A 76 -12.81 22.70 -0.83
CA ILE A 76 -12.81 21.40 -1.52
C ILE A 76 -13.70 20.42 -0.74
N ARG A 77 -14.75 19.91 -1.39
CA ARG A 77 -15.71 19.00 -0.77
C ARG A 77 -15.42 17.56 -1.17
N VAL A 78 -15.36 16.65 -0.20
CA VAL A 78 -14.95 15.27 -0.37
C VAL A 78 -16.05 14.34 0.14
N ALA A 79 -16.43 13.36 -0.67
CA ALA A 79 -17.18 12.21 -0.20
C ALA A 79 -16.20 11.17 0.36
N SER A 80 -16.47 10.73 1.58
CA SER A 80 -15.68 9.74 2.30
C SER A 80 -16.59 8.63 2.83
N SER A 81 -16.04 7.43 2.94
CA SER A 81 -16.67 6.39 3.75
C SER A 81 -16.79 6.86 5.20
N VAL A 82 -17.83 6.43 5.88
CA VAL A 82 -17.96 6.64 7.33
C VAL A 82 -16.84 5.88 8.07
N PRO A 83 -16.12 6.51 9.02
CA PRO A 83 -15.17 5.80 9.86
C PRO A 83 -15.83 4.62 10.59
N ALA A 84 -15.18 3.46 10.61
CA ALA A 84 -15.74 2.24 11.18
C ALA A 84 -15.75 2.27 12.72
N ALA A 85 -14.83 3.02 13.32
CA ALA A 85 -14.68 3.23 14.74
C ALA A 85 -14.26 4.68 15.04
N ALA A 86 -14.02 5.00 16.32
CA ALA A 86 -13.40 6.26 16.70
C ALA A 86 -12.02 6.38 16.04
N ILE A 87 -11.71 7.57 15.53
CA ILE A 87 -10.45 7.83 14.83
C ILE A 87 -9.32 7.89 15.86
N ASP A 88 -8.38 6.96 15.77
CA ASP A 88 -7.18 6.91 16.61
C ASP A 88 -5.99 6.41 15.76
N PRO A 89 -4.84 7.12 15.74
CA PRO A 89 -3.65 6.70 15.00
C PRO A 89 -3.18 5.25 15.28
N VAL A 90 -3.45 4.72 16.46
CA VAL A 90 -3.06 3.37 16.86
C VAL A 90 -3.99 2.30 16.29
N THR A 91 -5.30 2.52 16.30
CA THR A 91 -6.32 1.47 16.04
C THR A 91 -7.09 1.67 14.74
N ILE A 92 -6.80 2.72 13.97
CA ILE A 92 -7.43 2.94 12.66
C ILE A 92 -7.09 1.81 11.69
N ALA A 93 -8.10 1.34 10.93
CA ALA A 93 -7.98 0.26 9.95
C ALA A 93 -8.75 0.54 8.65
N ASP A 94 -9.45 1.67 8.56
CA ASP A 94 -10.35 1.97 7.45
C ASP A 94 -10.00 3.30 6.76
N ALA A 95 -10.41 3.42 5.49
CA ALA A 95 -10.13 4.60 4.67
C ALA A 95 -10.83 5.86 5.18
N GLY A 96 -12.01 5.74 5.78
CA GLY A 96 -12.80 6.88 6.26
C GLY A 96 -12.09 7.61 7.39
N GLY A 97 -11.61 6.88 8.39
CA GLY A 97 -10.79 7.45 9.45
C GLY A 97 -9.45 8.00 8.94
N LEU A 98 -8.78 7.28 8.03
CA LEU A 98 -7.48 7.68 7.47
C LEU A 98 -7.56 9.04 6.78
N LEU A 99 -8.60 9.24 5.97
CA LEU A 99 -8.82 10.48 5.24
C LEU A 99 -8.91 11.71 6.15
N ILE A 100 -9.48 11.57 7.34
CA ILE A 100 -9.58 12.65 8.33
C ILE A 100 -8.23 12.86 9.02
N MET A 101 -7.62 11.78 9.51
CA MET A 101 -6.36 11.83 10.26
C MET A 101 -5.23 12.46 9.45
N GLN A 102 -5.09 12.12 8.17
CA GLN A 102 -4.00 12.65 7.36
C GLN A 102 -4.09 14.15 7.04
N GLN A 103 -5.27 14.78 7.20
CA GLN A 103 -5.37 16.22 6.96
C GLN A 103 -4.66 16.99 8.07
N VAL A 104 -4.54 16.39 9.26
CA VAL A 104 -4.04 17.02 10.48
C VAL A 104 -2.70 16.48 10.96
N ALA A 105 -2.35 15.25 10.64
CA ALA A 105 -1.11 14.61 11.09
C ALA A 105 -0.26 14.13 9.91
N GLU A 106 1.06 14.16 10.08
CA GLU A 106 2.02 13.85 9.02
C GLU A 106 2.95 12.69 9.40
N PHE A 107 3.61 12.15 8.39
CA PHE A 107 4.53 11.02 8.48
C PHE A 107 6.00 11.51 8.44
N LEU A 108 6.96 10.64 8.80
CA LEU A 108 8.38 10.94 8.60
C LEU A 108 8.73 11.15 7.12
N CYS A 109 8.14 10.32 6.26
CA CYS A 109 8.25 10.41 4.82
C CYS A 109 6.94 9.99 4.16
N VAL A 110 6.74 10.41 2.92
CA VAL A 110 5.52 10.13 2.14
C VAL A 110 5.89 9.28 0.94
N ASP A 111 5.20 8.17 0.74
CA ASP A 111 5.32 7.36 -0.45
C ASP A 111 4.57 8.00 -1.63
N GLY A 112 5.29 8.26 -2.72
CA GLY A 112 4.73 8.80 -3.95
C GLY A 112 3.94 7.77 -4.76
N PRO A 113 3.11 8.20 -5.73
CA PRO A 113 2.41 7.29 -6.64
C PRO A 113 3.35 6.46 -7.53
N ASP A 114 4.64 6.80 -7.54
CA ASP A 114 5.72 6.10 -8.20
C ASP A 114 6.58 5.27 -7.24
N LEU A 115 6.17 5.01 -6.00
CA LEU A 115 6.95 4.26 -5.00
C LEU A 115 8.29 4.93 -4.68
N VAL A 116 8.33 6.26 -4.70
CA VAL A 116 9.51 7.06 -4.35
C VAL A 116 9.21 7.74 -3.04
N LEU A 117 9.98 7.41 -2.00
CA LEU A 117 9.84 8.03 -0.69
C LEU A 117 10.31 9.48 -0.74
N GLN A 118 9.42 10.38 -0.37
CA GLN A 118 9.66 11.81 -0.28
C GLN A 118 9.87 12.23 1.17
N PRO A 119 10.89 13.07 1.46
CA PRO A 119 11.04 13.68 2.78
C PRO A 119 9.79 14.47 3.20
N ALA A 120 9.38 14.30 4.46
CA ALA A 120 8.32 15.09 5.09
C ALA A 120 8.81 15.65 6.43
N LEU A 121 8.43 15.03 7.56
CA LEU A 121 8.93 15.39 8.89
C LEU A 121 10.39 14.99 9.10
N ALA A 122 10.86 13.94 8.41
CA ALA A 122 12.28 13.65 8.26
C ALA A 122 12.84 14.31 6.99
N GLU A 123 14.03 14.91 7.11
CA GLU A 123 14.76 15.51 5.99
C GLU A 123 15.62 14.49 5.24
N SER A 124 16.08 13.46 5.96
CA SER A 124 16.87 12.35 5.40
C SER A 124 16.89 11.17 6.35
N TRP A 125 17.28 10.01 5.83
CA TRP A 125 17.53 8.80 6.59
C TRP A 125 18.67 8.00 5.96
N LYS A 126 19.24 7.05 6.71
CA LYS A 126 20.23 6.11 6.17
C LYS A 126 20.27 4.81 6.99
N PRO A 127 20.53 3.66 6.36
CA PRO A 127 20.82 2.43 7.07
C PRO A 127 22.29 2.41 7.54
N ASN A 128 22.58 1.55 8.52
CA ASN A 128 23.92 1.00 8.72
C ASN A 128 24.24 -0.08 7.68
N ASP A 129 25.43 -0.67 7.73
CA ASP A 129 25.93 -1.57 6.68
C ASP A 129 25.08 -2.84 6.45
N ASN A 130 24.35 -3.31 7.47
CA ASN A 130 23.55 -4.53 7.40
C ASN A 130 22.03 -4.26 7.51
N GLY A 131 21.59 -3.00 7.54
CA GLY A 131 20.18 -2.63 7.60
C GLY A 131 19.48 -2.94 8.93
N SER A 132 20.24 -3.17 10.01
CA SER A 132 19.70 -3.39 11.36
C SER A 132 19.53 -2.11 12.17
N VAL A 133 20.12 -0.98 11.74
CA VAL A 133 19.93 0.33 12.36
C VAL A 133 19.65 1.36 11.28
N TRP A 134 18.59 2.15 11.46
CA TRP A 134 18.26 3.26 10.56
C TRP A 134 18.27 4.59 11.31
N THR A 135 19.08 5.54 10.85
CA THR A 135 19.18 6.88 11.43
C THR A 135 18.37 7.87 10.61
N PHE A 136 17.41 8.55 11.23
CA PHE A 136 16.58 9.60 10.62
C PHE A 136 16.97 10.97 11.18
N LYS A 137 17.08 11.98 10.29
CA LYS A 137 17.26 13.39 10.64
C LYS A 137 15.94 14.12 10.49
N LEU A 138 15.48 14.75 11.56
CA LEU A 138 14.18 15.41 11.65
C LEU A 138 14.27 16.88 11.23
N ARG A 139 13.18 17.38 10.66
CA ARG A 139 13.00 18.78 10.34
C ARG A 139 12.87 19.61 11.63
N LYS A 140 13.57 20.74 11.66
CA LYS A 140 13.50 21.69 12.79
C LYS A 140 12.36 22.68 12.62
N GLY A 141 11.82 23.18 13.74
CA GLY A 141 10.81 24.24 13.74
C GLY A 141 9.40 23.80 13.33
N VAL A 142 9.16 22.49 13.19
CA VAL A 142 7.81 21.95 12.98
C VAL A 142 7.03 22.10 14.27
N LYS A 143 5.82 22.65 14.19
CA LYS A 143 4.93 22.81 15.35
C LYS A 143 3.71 21.94 15.22
N PHE A 144 3.31 21.32 16.33
CA PHE A 144 1.99 20.76 16.49
C PHE A 144 0.94 21.87 16.47
N HIS A 145 -0.32 21.52 16.20
CA HIS A 145 -1.43 22.48 16.19
C HIS A 145 -1.66 23.11 17.55
N SER A 146 -1.35 22.38 18.63
CA SER A 146 -1.30 22.85 20.03
C SER A 146 -0.17 23.85 20.32
N GLY A 147 0.83 23.95 19.45
CA GLY A 147 1.91 24.95 19.51
C GLY A 147 3.27 24.44 19.97
N GLY A 148 3.35 23.22 20.54
CA GLY A 148 4.62 22.57 20.87
C GLY A 148 5.45 22.28 19.62
N GLU A 149 6.79 22.37 19.72
CA GLU A 149 7.67 21.98 18.62
C GLU A 149 7.83 20.46 18.61
N MET A 150 7.71 19.83 17.44
CA MET A 150 7.99 18.41 17.26
C MET A 150 9.49 18.13 17.45
N LYS A 151 9.80 17.11 18.26
CA LYS A 151 11.14 16.63 18.57
C LYS A 151 11.25 15.11 18.39
N ALA A 152 12.47 14.61 18.51
CA ALA A 152 12.76 13.18 18.45
C ALA A 152 11.98 12.33 19.47
N GLU A 153 11.61 12.88 20.63
CA GLU A 153 10.79 12.17 21.62
C GLU A 153 9.35 11.90 21.15
N ASP A 154 8.75 12.79 20.36
CA ASP A 154 7.43 12.58 19.78
C ASP A 154 7.45 11.46 18.75
N VAL A 155 8.53 11.38 17.97
CA VAL A 155 8.75 10.30 16.99
C VAL A 155 8.94 8.96 17.70
N VAL A 156 9.84 8.91 18.70
CA VAL A 156 10.08 7.69 19.49
C VAL A 156 8.80 7.22 20.16
N ALA A 157 8.06 8.11 20.83
CA ALA A 157 6.82 7.76 21.50
C ALA A 157 5.74 7.28 20.51
N SER A 158 5.64 7.90 19.33
CA SER A 158 4.70 7.49 18.28
C SER A 158 4.97 6.11 17.73
N ILE A 159 6.23 5.82 17.38
CA ILE A 159 6.58 4.51 16.84
C ILE A 159 6.53 3.43 17.94
N ASP A 160 6.97 3.73 19.16
CA ASP A 160 6.90 2.78 20.28
C ASP A 160 5.46 2.40 20.65
N ARG A 161 4.49 3.33 20.55
CA ARG A 161 3.07 3.02 20.74
C ARG A 161 2.57 2.01 19.70
N LEU A 162 3.04 2.13 18.46
CA LEU A 162 2.63 1.25 17.37
C LEU A 162 3.30 -0.12 17.43
N ALA A 163 4.53 -0.18 17.94
CA ALA A 163 5.34 -1.39 18.09
C ALA A 163 5.10 -2.14 19.41
N ASP A 164 4.21 -1.64 20.28
CA ASP A 164 3.88 -2.28 21.56
C ASP A 164 2.85 -3.40 21.37
N PRO A 165 3.18 -4.68 21.62
CA PRO A 165 2.22 -5.78 21.52
C PRO A 165 1.09 -5.70 22.56
N ALA A 166 1.25 -4.89 23.62
CA ALA A 166 0.20 -4.66 24.60
C ALA A 166 -0.87 -3.67 24.10
N ASN A 167 -0.59 -2.93 23.03
CA ASN A 167 -1.56 -2.06 22.38
C ASN A 167 -2.30 -2.81 21.28
N SER A 168 -3.57 -2.48 21.04
CA SER A 168 -4.36 -3.01 19.91
C SER A 168 -3.98 -2.32 18.58
N SER A 169 -2.68 -2.13 18.35
CA SER A 169 -2.15 -1.41 17.19
C SER A 169 -2.28 -2.24 15.91
N ASN A 170 -2.93 -1.68 14.88
CA ASN A 170 -3.02 -2.37 13.58
C ASN A 170 -1.66 -2.43 12.85
N ALA A 171 -0.74 -1.52 13.21
CA ALA A 171 0.63 -1.53 12.71
C ALA A 171 1.48 -2.69 13.26
N LEU A 172 0.99 -3.48 14.23
CA LEU A 172 1.70 -4.69 14.67
C LEU A 172 1.90 -5.69 13.53
N SER A 173 1.00 -5.73 12.54
CA SER A 173 1.18 -6.52 11.32
C SER A 173 2.43 -6.14 10.52
N VAL A 174 2.89 -4.90 10.67
CA VAL A 174 4.09 -4.35 10.03
C VAL A 174 5.31 -4.51 10.95
N PHE A 175 5.18 -4.20 12.25
CA PHE A 175 6.32 -4.15 13.17
C PHE A 175 6.71 -5.47 13.83
N THR A 176 5.80 -6.44 13.97
CA THR A 176 6.09 -7.70 14.66
C THR A 176 7.28 -8.43 14.05
N GLY A 177 8.31 -8.70 14.86
CA GLY A 177 9.54 -9.37 14.43
C GLY A 177 10.53 -8.45 13.69
N ILE A 178 10.23 -7.15 13.56
CA ILE A 178 11.10 -6.17 12.91
C ILE A 178 11.47 -5.01 13.84
N LEU A 179 10.51 -4.45 14.59
CA LEU A 179 10.76 -3.37 15.52
C LEU A 179 9.91 -3.56 16.78
N SER A 180 10.58 -3.69 17.92
CA SER A 180 9.95 -3.79 19.22
C SER A 180 9.87 -2.43 19.93
N LYS A 181 8.87 -2.27 20.81
CA LYS A 181 8.78 -1.13 21.71
C LYS A 181 10.11 -0.87 22.43
N GLY A 182 10.53 0.39 22.45
CA GLY A 182 11.75 0.84 23.09
C GLY A 182 12.99 0.67 22.22
N ALA A 183 12.88 0.11 21.01
CA ALA A 183 13.99 0.00 20.07
C ALA A 183 14.17 1.27 19.22
N SER A 184 13.20 2.20 19.26
CA SER A 184 13.34 3.57 18.77
C SER A 184 14.11 4.41 19.81
N LYS A 185 15.21 5.04 19.40
CA LYS A 185 16.12 5.78 20.29
C LYS A 185 16.26 7.24 19.86
N LYS A 186 16.03 8.15 20.80
CA LYS A 186 16.42 9.57 20.68
C LYS A 186 17.94 9.66 20.79
N VAL A 187 18.61 10.11 19.74
CA VAL A 187 20.06 10.41 19.76
C VAL A 187 20.29 11.84 20.20
N ASP A 188 19.52 12.76 19.61
CA ASP A 188 19.43 14.17 19.99
C ASP A 188 18.01 14.67 19.66
N ASP A 189 17.73 15.95 19.88
CA ASP A 189 16.40 16.55 19.67
C ASP A 189 15.85 16.40 18.25
N TYR A 190 16.70 16.18 17.25
CA TYR A 190 16.31 16.07 15.83
C TYR A 190 16.92 14.86 15.14
N THR A 191 17.29 13.84 15.91
CA THR A 191 17.86 12.59 15.38
C THR A 191 17.27 11.40 16.12
N VAL A 192 16.72 10.48 15.34
CA VAL A 192 16.15 9.21 15.84
C VAL A 192 16.90 8.05 15.18
N GLU A 193 17.20 7.03 15.97
CA GLU A 193 17.67 5.74 15.48
C GLU A 193 16.64 4.67 15.75
N PHE A 194 16.35 3.86 14.74
CA PHE A 194 15.53 2.66 14.88
C PHE A 194 16.44 1.45 14.87
N HIS A 195 16.48 0.71 15.98
CA HIS A 195 17.26 -0.51 16.14
C HIS A 195 16.34 -1.70 15.87
N LEU A 196 16.55 -2.41 14.77
CA LEU A 196 15.63 -3.44 14.31
C LEU A 196 15.93 -4.79 14.96
N ASP A 197 14.88 -5.57 15.25
CA ASP A 197 14.98 -6.94 15.75
C ASP A 197 15.54 -7.89 14.67
N ALA A 198 15.26 -7.57 13.41
CA ALA A 198 15.83 -8.22 12.24
C ALA A 198 16.13 -7.18 11.14
N PRO A 199 17.19 -7.36 10.35
CA PRO A 199 17.48 -6.49 9.20
C PRO A 199 16.27 -6.34 8.28
N ASN A 200 16.01 -5.11 7.84
CA ASN A 200 14.98 -4.82 6.86
C ASN A 200 15.43 -3.70 5.93
N GLY A 201 15.67 -4.04 4.66
CA GLY A 201 16.14 -3.09 3.66
C GLY A 201 15.09 -2.07 3.22
N ASN A 202 13.80 -2.36 3.48
CA ASN A 202 12.66 -1.51 3.14
C ASN A 202 12.12 -0.76 4.37
N PHE A 203 12.84 -0.73 5.49
CA PHE A 203 12.35 -0.14 6.75
C PHE A 203 11.77 1.28 6.64
N PRO A 204 12.33 2.21 5.83
CA PRO A 204 11.74 3.54 5.67
C PRO A 204 10.27 3.54 5.25
N TYR A 205 9.80 2.55 4.47
CA TYR A 205 8.37 2.44 4.14
C TYR A 205 7.51 2.19 5.39
N MET A 206 8.01 1.41 6.35
CA MET A 206 7.27 1.02 7.57
C MET A 206 6.99 2.18 8.53
N VAL A 207 7.76 3.27 8.42
CA VAL A 207 7.60 4.50 9.21
C VAL A 207 7.20 5.70 8.33
N SER A 208 6.76 5.42 7.10
CA SER A 208 6.26 6.39 6.12
C SER A 208 4.73 6.36 6.05
N SER A 209 4.16 7.15 5.12
CA SER A 209 2.75 7.05 4.75
C SER A 209 2.32 5.68 4.22
N ASP A 210 3.24 4.78 3.85
CA ASP A 210 2.90 3.38 3.51
C ASP A 210 2.42 2.56 4.73
N ASN A 211 2.72 3.03 5.94
CA ASN A 211 2.07 2.57 7.17
C ASN A 211 1.17 3.70 7.68
N TYR A 212 -0.11 3.64 7.34
CA TYR A 212 -1.04 4.73 7.62
C TYR A 212 -1.19 5.06 9.12
N ASN A 213 -0.84 4.15 10.03
CA ASN A 213 -0.80 4.40 11.47
C ASN A 213 0.41 5.24 11.92
N ALA A 214 1.49 5.31 11.13
CA ALA A 214 2.79 5.89 11.49
C ALA A 214 2.85 7.43 11.44
N VAL A 215 1.73 8.10 11.67
CA VAL A 215 1.71 9.56 11.86
C VAL A 215 2.40 9.96 13.16
N ILE A 216 3.06 11.11 13.16
CA ILE A 216 3.75 11.62 14.35
C ILE A 216 2.80 12.53 15.13
N ILE A 217 2.58 12.17 16.39
CA ILE A 217 1.73 12.89 17.34
C ILE A 217 2.50 13.21 18.62
N PRO A 218 2.05 14.17 19.45
CA PRO A 218 2.75 14.55 20.68
C PRO A 218 3.09 13.36 21.58
N ALA A 219 4.26 13.39 22.20
CA ALA A 219 4.74 12.31 23.08
C ALA A 219 3.77 12.01 24.23
N ASP A 220 3.09 13.04 24.74
CA ASP A 220 2.15 12.99 25.86
C ASP A 220 0.73 12.53 25.49
N TYR A 221 0.50 12.07 24.26
CA TYR A 221 -0.76 11.44 23.84
C TYR A 221 -1.16 10.26 24.74
N LYS A 222 -2.42 10.26 25.23
CA LYS A 222 -2.97 9.24 26.16
C LYS A 222 -4.24 8.56 25.65
N GLY A 223 -4.54 8.65 24.36
CA GLY A 223 -5.81 8.18 23.79
C GLY A 223 -6.79 9.32 23.49
N ASP A 224 -7.93 8.98 22.90
CA ASP A 224 -9.03 9.89 22.59
C ASP A 224 -8.64 11.02 21.63
N TYR A 225 -8.02 10.62 20.52
CA TYR A 225 -7.50 11.52 19.48
C TYR A 225 -8.54 12.52 18.95
N GLU A 226 -9.82 12.12 18.87
CA GLU A 226 -10.92 12.96 18.38
C GLU A 226 -11.18 14.23 19.22
N LYS A 227 -10.63 14.32 20.44
CA LYS A 227 -10.72 15.53 21.28
C LYS A 227 -9.87 16.69 20.79
N SER A 228 -8.73 16.41 20.18
CA SER A 228 -7.75 17.44 19.81
C SER A 228 -7.38 17.41 18.34
N PHE A 229 -7.37 16.23 17.72
CA PHE A 229 -6.79 16.01 16.39
C PHE A 229 -5.40 16.63 16.26
N ASP A 230 -4.62 16.62 17.35
CA ASP A 230 -3.35 17.32 17.39
C ASP A 230 -2.32 16.63 16.49
N GLY A 231 -1.69 17.43 15.62
CA GLY A 231 -0.77 16.97 14.61
C GLY A 231 -0.01 18.15 14.00
N THR A 232 0.80 17.90 12.99
CA THR A 232 1.68 18.90 12.36
C THR A 232 1.19 19.38 11.00
N GLY A 233 0.06 18.83 10.54
CA GLY A 233 -0.41 18.88 9.17
C GLY A 233 -0.88 20.25 8.66
N PRO A 234 -1.16 20.32 7.35
CA PRO A 234 -1.48 21.55 6.63
C PRO A 234 -2.89 22.08 6.88
N PHE A 235 -3.76 21.27 7.50
CA PHE A 235 -5.10 21.66 7.92
C PHE A 235 -5.30 21.39 9.41
N LYS A 236 -6.26 22.09 10.02
CA LYS A 236 -6.74 21.89 11.39
C LYS A 236 -8.22 21.56 11.37
N VAL A 237 -8.67 20.66 12.23
CA VAL A 237 -10.11 20.41 12.40
C VAL A 237 -10.78 21.67 12.90
N GLU A 238 -11.82 22.10 12.19
CA GLU A 238 -12.75 23.14 12.65
C GLU A 238 -13.98 22.49 13.31
N LYS A 239 -14.50 21.41 12.72
CA LYS A 239 -15.60 20.63 13.28
C LYS A 239 -15.48 19.17 12.86
N TYR A 240 -15.69 18.26 13.81
CA TYR A 240 -15.90 16.84 13.55
C TYR A 240 -17.23 16.42 14.16
N THR A 241 -18.05 15.70 13.40
CA THR A 241 -19.31 15.14 13.88
C THR A 241 -19.32 13.65 13.53
N PRO A 242 -19.16 12.75 14.51
CA PRO A 242 -19.10 11.31 14.27
C PRO A 242 -20.25 10.85 13.38
N LYS A 243 -19.92 10.01 12.39
CA LYS A 243 -20.86 9.46 11.40
C LYS A 243 -21.53 10.46 10.45
N VAL A 244 -21.24 11.77 10.55
CA VAL A 244 -21.80 12.81 9.67
C VAL A 244 -20.73 13.41 8.75
N GLY A 245 -19.61 13.87 9.30
CA GLY A 245 -18.56 14.51 8.50
C GLY A 245 -17.56 15.32 9.32
N ALA A 246 -16.65 15.98 8.61
CA ALA A 246 -15.61 16.83 9.18
C ALA A 246 -15.37 18.09 8.32
N SER A 247 -15.12 19.23 8.94
CA SER A 247 -14.62 20.43 8.26
C SER A 247 -13.24 20.79 8.81
N PHE A 248 -12.38 21.25 7.91
CA PHE A 248 -11.03 21.68 8.24
C PHE A 248 -10.78 23.07 7.69
N VAL A 249 -9.98 23.83 8.43
CA VAL A 249 -9.43 25.12 8.01
C VAL A 249 -7.94 24.98 7.78
N ARG A 250 -7.39 25.74 6.84
CA ARG A 250 -5.95 25.76 6.61
C ARG A 250 -5.16 26.13 7.87
N ASN A 251 -4.06 25.43 8.10
CA ASN A 251 -3.08 25.77 9.12
C ASN A 251 -2.18 26.92 8.64
N GLU A 252 -2.49 28.15 9.07
CA GLU A 252 -1.71 29.35 8.71
C GLU A 252 -0.26 29.32 9.24
N ASN A 253 0.04 28.47 10.22
CA ASN A 253 1.37 28.28 10.79
C ASN A 253 2.05 26.99 10.31
N TYR A 254 1.56 26.39 9.22
CA TYR A 254 2.15 25.17 8.66
C TYR A 254 3.62 25.41 8.26
N TRP A 255 4.48 24.45 8.58
CA TRP A 255 5.92 24.55 8.33
C TRP A 255 6.29 24.48 6.84
N GLY A 256 5.43 23.85 6.04
CA GLY A 256 5.62 23.64 4.60
C GLY A 256 5.01 24.74 3.74
N ALA A 257 4.77 24.42 2.46
CA ALA A 257 4.07 25.33 1.57
C ALA A 257 2.62 25.50 2.05
N LYS A 258 2.17 26.76 2.12
CA LYS A 258 0.79 27.10 2.50
C LYS A 258 -0.20 26.39 1.56
N ALA A 259 -1.17 25.69 2.14
CA ALA A 259 -2.22 25.03 1.37
C ALA A 259 -3.01 26.05 0.54
N LEU A 260 -3.30 25.72 -0.72
CA LEU A 260 -4.10 26.54 -1.63
C LEU A 260 -5.56 26.68 -1.19
N PRO A 261 -6.27 25.60 -0.77
CA PRO A 261 -7.65 25.77 -0.30
C PRO A 261 -7.67 26.42 1.08
N ASP A 262 -8.71 27.21 1.34
CA ASP A 262 -8.96 27.78 2.68
C ASP A 262 -9.59 26.72 3.59
N ARG A 263 -10.44 25.87 3.02
CA ARG A 263 -11.21 24.85 3.74
C ARG A 263 -11.30 23.54 2.96
N THR A 264 -11.40 22.43 3.68
CA THR A 264 -11.79 21.14 3.14
C THR A 264 -12.97 20.60 3.94
N GLU A 265 -13.93 19.99 3.27
CA GLU A 265 -15.18 19.50 3.89
C GLU A 265 -15.43 18.06 3.48
N PHE A 266 -15.57 17.17 4.46
CA PHE A 266 -15.76 15.75 4.27
C PHE A 266 -17.19 15.38 4.68
N THR A 267 -17.93 14.77 3.77
CA THR A 267 -19.26 14.21 4.03
C THR A 267 -19.17 12.68 4.05
N PHE A 268 -19.73 12.06 5.09
CA PHE A 268 -19.67 10.61 5.26
C PHE A 268 -20.85 9.89 4.60
N PHE A 269 -20.54 8.80 3.92
CA PHE A 269 -21.53 7.91 3.30
C PHE A 269 -21.24 6.46 3.70
N THR A 270 -22.30 5.66 3.79
CA THR A 270 -22.20 4.21 4.05
C THR A 270 -21.90 3.41 2.79
N ASP A 271 -22.29 3.93 1.63
CA ASP A 271 -22.25 3.24 0.34
C ASP A 271 -21.71 4.15 -0.76
N VAL A 272 -21.08 3.56 -1.76
CA VAL A 272 -20.45 4.32 -2.85
C VAL A 272 -21.46 4.94 -3.83
N GLN A 273 -22.63 4.34 -4.04
CA GLN A 273 -23.62 4.87 -4.98
C GLN A 273 -24.14 6.27 -4.57
N PRO A 274 -24.50 6.51 -3.30
CA PRO A 274 -24.73 7.87 -2.78
C PRO A 274 -23.56 8.85 -3.00
N MET A 275 -22.30 8.41 -2.86
CA MET A 275 -21.14 9.27 -3.14
C MET A 275 -21.09 9.70 -4.61
N ILE A 276 -21.34 8.76 -5.53
CA ILE A 276 -21.39 9.02 -6.98
C ILE A 276 -22.49 10.01 -7.32
N LEU A 277 -23.69 9.84 -6.76
CA LEU A 277 -24.81 10.77 -6.95
C LEU A 277 -24.51 12.16 -6.38
N ALA A 278 -23.84 12.23 -5.22
CA ALA A 278 -23.41 13.49 -4.63
C ALA A 278 -22.38 14.22 -5.51
N LEU A 279 -21.46 13.48 -6.13
CA LEU A 279 -20.49 14.04 -7.08
C LEU A 279 -21.19 14.53 -8.36
N GLN A 280 -22.10 13.73 -8.92
CA GLN A 280 -22.89 14.11 -10.11
C GLN A 280 -23.79 15.31 -9.86
N GLY A 281 -24.38 15.41 -8.67
CA GLY A 281 -25.18 16.55 -8.23
C GLY A 281 -24.37 17.77 -7.82
N GLY A 282 -23.03 17.71 -7.86
CA GLY A 282 -22.15 18.80 -7.45
C GLY A 282 -22.19 19.13 -5.95
N GLN A 283 -22.67 18.20 -5.12
CA GLN A 283 -22.67 18.31 -3.65
C GLN A 283 -21.27 18.08 -3.07
N VAL A 284 -20.51 17.16 -3.66
CA VAL A 284 -19.08 16.96 -3.41
C VAL A 284 -18.28 17.22 -4.68
N ASP A 285 -16.97 17.43 -4.53
CA ASP A 285 -16.05 17.66 -5.63
C ASP A 285 -15.11 16.47 -5.88
N VAL A 286 -14.90 15.61 -4.89
CA VAL A 286 -13.98 14.47 -4.94
C VAL A 286 -14.61 13.25 -4.27
N ILE A 287 -14.43 12.06 -4.86
CA ILE A 287 -14.62 10.76 -4.21
C ILE A 287 -13.24 10.11 -4.12
N ASN A 288 -12.81 9.76 -2.91
CA ASN A 288 -11.46 9.23 -2.69
C ASN A 288 -11.22 7.91 -3.42
N GLN A 289 -12.14 6.95 -3.25
CA GLN A 289 -12.09 5.64 -3.88
C GLN A 289 -13.45 5.27 -4.45
N MET A 290 -13.47 4.70 -5.65
CA MET A 290 -14.66 4.05 -6.18
C MET A 290 -14.34 2.68 -6.81
N PRO A 291 -15.25 1.69 -6.69
CA PRO A 291 -15.22 0.50 -7.53
C PRO A 291 -15.39 0.89 -9.00
N VAL A 292 -14.72 0.16 -9.90
CA VAL A 292 -14.85 0.31 -11.35
C VAL A 292 -16.29 0.12 -11.81
N LEU A 293 -16.97 -0.93 -11.34
CA LEU A 293 -18.32 -1.26 -11.79
C LEU A 293 -19.33 -0.22 -11.32
N ALA A 294 -19.22 0.20 -10.07
CA ALA A 294 -20.05 1.24 -9.49
C ALA A 294 -19.85 2.59 -10.19
N GLY A 295 -18.59 2.93 -10.52
CA GLY A 295 -18.19 4.20 -11.14
C GLY A 295 -18.29 4.25 -12.66
N VAL A 296 -18.83 3.22 -13.33
CA VAL A 296 -18.78 3.10 -14.81
C VAL A 296 -19.35 4.32 -15.53
N ALA A 297 -20.38 4.96 -14.96
CA ALA A 297 -21.00 6.16 -15.52
C ALA A 297 -20.05 7.38 -15.54
N LEU A 298 -19.10 7.45 -14.60
CA LEU A 298 -18.15 8.55 -14.49
C LEU A 298 -16.93 8.38 -15.41
N LEU A 299 -16.59 7.14 -15.80
CA LEU A 299 -15.34 6.83 -16.50
C LEU A 299 -15.17 7.56 -17.85
N ASN A 300 -16.27 7.87 -18.52
CA ASN A 300 -16.28 8.51 -19.85
C ASN A 300 -17.05 9.84 -19.86
N ASP A 301 -17.46 10.33 -18.69
CA ASP A 301 -18.20 11.59 -18.58
C ASP A 301 -17.21 12.77 -18.56
N PRO A 302 -17.31 13.74 -19.49
CA PRO A 302 -16.38 14.87 -19.58
C PRO A 302 -16.46 15.84 -18.38
N GLY A 303 -17.51 15.75 -17.55
CA GLY A 303 -17.65 16.53 -16.32
C GLY A 303 -16.74 16.07 -15.18
N PHE A 304 -16.12 14.89 -15.30
CA PHE A 304 -15.27 14.31 -14.27
C PHE A 304 -13.88 13.95 -14.80
N GLU A 305 -12.94 13.87 -13.88
CA GLU A 305 -11.60 13.33 -14.12
C GLU A 305 -11.39 12.14 -13.18
N ILE A 306 -10.94 11.02 -13.76
CA ILE A 306 -10.64 9.80 -13.02
C ILE A 306 -9.13 9.66 -12.89
N LEU A 307 -8.63 9.90 -11.68
CA LEU A 307 -7.24 9.66 -11.34
C LEU A 307 -7.07 8.16 -11.08
N SER A 308 -6.37 7.49 -11.99
CA SER A 308 -6.15 6.03 -12.01
C SER A 308 -4.72 5.74 -11.57
N LEU A 309 -4.55 5.28 -10.33
CA LEU A 309 -3.23 4.96 -9.79
C LEU A 309 -2.98 3.47 -9.88
N LYS A 310 -1.96 3.07 -10.64
CA LYS A 310 -1.50 1.67 -10.63
C LYS A 310 -1.05 1.30 -9.23
N SER A 311 -1.50 0.15 -8.74
CA SER A 311 -1.23 -0.26 -7.36
C SER A 311 -0.80 -1.72 -7.26
N SER A 312 -0.45 -2.12 -6.04
CA SER A 312 -0.26 -3.52 -5.62
C SER A 312 -1.48 -4.08 -4.89
N ALA A 313 -2.57 -3.32 -4.82
CA ALA A 313 -3.80 -3.76 -4.22
C ALA A 313 -4.43 -4.87 -5.05
N HIS A 314 -4.94 -5.89 -4.39
CA HIS A 314 -5.42 -7.11 -5.04
C HIS A 314 -6.47 -7.82 -4.20
N GLN A 315 -7.23 -8.69 -4.87
CA GLN A 315 -8.17 -9.60 -4.24
C GLN A 315 -7.55 -10.99 -4.18
N GLN A 316 -6.96 -11.33 -3.03
CA GLN A 316 -6.21 -12.57 -2.85
C GLN A 316 -7.18 -13.72 -2.65
N LEU A 317 -7.14 -14.71 -3.53
CA LEU A 317 -7.86 -15.97 -3.33
C LEU A 317 -6.95 -16.95 -2.58
N HIS A 318 -7.25 -17.28 -1.33
CA HIS A 318 -6.51 -18.29 -0.57
C HIS A 318 -7.13 -19.68 -0.70
N LEU A 319 -6.27 -20.70 -0.59
CA LEU A 319 -6.63 -22.11 -0.70
C LEU A 319 -5.96 -22.87 0.47
N ARG A 320 -6.73 -23.49 1.36
CA ARG A 320 -6.15 -24.19 2.52
C ARG A 320 -5.25 -25.35 2.09
N CYS A 321 -3.97 -25.23 2.43
CA CYS A 321 -2.93 -26.23 2.17
C CYS A 321 -3.02 -27.44 3.10
N ASP A 322 -3.82 -27.38 4.17
CA ASP A 322 -3.92 -28.39 5.21
C ASP A 322 -5.33 -28.98 5.36
N ASP A 323 -6.24 -28.72 4.42
CA ASP A 323 -7.62 -29.22 4.46
C ASP A 323 -8.11 -29.82 3.14
N GLY A 324 -8.87 -30.92 3.25
CA GLY A 324 -9.58 -31.54 2.13
C GLY A 324 -8.74 -31.83 0.87
N PRO A 325 -9.36 -31.74 -0.33
CA PRO A 325 -8.66 -31.89 -1.61
C PRO A 325 -7.62 -30.81 -1.91
N LEU A 326 -7.73 -29.64 -1.24
CA LEU A 326 -6.81 -28.52 -1.45
C LEU A 326 -5.42 -28.75 -0.86
N LYS A 327 -5.22 -29.80 -0.04
CA LYS A 327 -3.90 -30.27 0.40
C LYS A 327 -2.95 -30.55 -0.76
N ASP A 328 -3.46 -31.05 -1.88
CA ASP A 328 -2.66 -31.35 -3.05
C ASP A 328 -2.43 -30.10 -3.92
N ALA A 329 -1.17 -29.69 -4.06
CA ALA A 329 -0.80 -28.53 -4.88
C ALA A 329 -1.26 -28.64 -6.35
N ARG A 330 -1.52 -29.84 -6.87
CA ARG A 330 -2.07 -30.03 -8.23
C ARG A 330 -3.52 -29.55 -8.31
N VAL A 331 -4.34 -29.76 -7.28
CA VAL A 331 -5.72 -29.25 -7.21
C VAL A 331 -5.70 -27.73 -7.15
N ARG A 332 -4.83 -27.14 -6.33
CA ARG A 332 -4.69 -25.67 -6.25
C ARG A 332 -4.24 -25.05 -7.57
N ARG A 333 -3.26 -25.66 -8.24
CA ARG A 333 -2.82 -25.25 -9.59
C ARG A 333 -3.93 -25.39 -10.63
N ALA A 334 -4.75 -26.44 -10.56
CA ALA A 334 -5.90 -26.61 -11.45
C ALA A 334 -6.90 -25.45 -11.28
N ILE A 335 -7.20 -25.05 -10.03
CA ILE A 335 -8.04 -23.87 -9.76
C ILE A 335 -7.44 -22.60 -10.37
N ALA A 336 -6.13 -22.36 -10.20
CA ALA A 336 -5.46 -21.19 -10.77
C ALA A 336 -5.46 -21.16 -12.31
N LEU A 337 -5.44 -22.32 -12.97
CA LEU A 337 -5.55 -22.48 -14.43
C LEU A 337 -6.98 -22.28 -14.94
N CYS A 338 -7.99 -22.28 -14.08
CA CYS A 338 -9.36 -21.94 -14.47
C CYS A 338 -9.56 -20.44 -14.65
N LEU A 339 -8.71 -19.58 -14.06
CA LEU A 339 -8.88 -18.13 -14.12
C LEU A 339 -8.50 -17.55 -15.48
N ASP A 340 -9.46 -16.87 -16.11
CA ASP A 340 -9.24 -16.03 -17.29
C ASP A 340 -8.89 -14.60 -16.86
N ARG A 341 -7.59 -14.35 -16.65
CA ARG A 341 -7.08 -13.08 -16.15
C ARG A 341 -7.26 -11.93 -17.15
N ASP A 342 -7.27 -12.23 -18.45
CA ASP A 342 -7.55 -11.25 -19.49
C ASP A 342 -9.03 -10.79 -19.41
N LYS A 343 -9.98 -11.72 -19.19
CA LYS A 343 -11.37 -11.36 -18.92
C LYS A 343 -11.57 -10.63 -17.60
N LEU A 344 -10.79 -10.94 -16.55
CA LEU A 344 -10.81 -10.14 -15.31
C LEU A 344 -10.42 -8.69 -15.62
N ALA A 345 -9.28 -8.49 -16.27
CA ALA A 345 -8.78 -7.15 -16.57
C ALA A 345 -9.71 -6.36 -17.50
N ALA A 346 -10.13 -6.95 -18.62
CA ALA A 346 -10.96 -6.26 -19.60
C ALA A 346 -12.44 -6.17 -19.19
N GLY A 347 -12.98 -7.23 -18.60
CA GLY A 347 -14.40 -7.38 -18.31
C GLY A 347 -14.80 -6.80 -16.96
N LEU A 348 -14.24 -7.34 -15.88
CA LEU A 348 -14.53 -6.94 -14.50
C LEU A 348 -13.96 -5.56 -14.21
N MET A 349 -12.68 -5.35 -14.54
CA MET A 349 -11.94 -4.14 -14.19
C MET A 349 -11.92 -3.07 -15.31
N LYS A 350 -12.57 -3.30 -16.45
CA LYS A 350 -12.65 -2.34 -17.58
C LYS A 350 -11.29 -1.74 -18.01
N GLY A 351 -10.23 -2.55 -17.94
CA GLY A 351 -8.86 -2.14 -18.26
C GLY A 351 -8.13 -1.38 -17.15
N ARG A 352 -8.72 -1.24 -15.95
CA ARG A 352 -8.17 -0.54 -14.78
C ARG A 352 -7.51 -1.50 -13.78
N SER A 353 -6.71 -2.41 -14.32
CA SER A 353 -5.95 -3.37 -13.53
C SER A 353 -4.77 -3.92 -14.32
N ALA A 354 -3.69 -4.29 -13.63
CA ALA A 354 -2.67 -5.17 -14.16
C ALA A 354 -3.05 -6.64 -13.95
N LEU A 355 -2.57 -7.53 -14.83
CA LEU A 355 -2.72 -8.97 -14.64
C LEU A 355 -1.91 -9.42 -13.41
N GLY A 356 -2.49 -10.30 -12.61
CA GLY A 356 -1.78 -10.99 -11.55
C GLY A 356 -1.09 -12.25 -12.08
N ASN A 357 -0.12 -12.78 -11.35
CA ASN A 357 0.58 -14.01 -11.74
C ASN A 357 0.92 -14.88 -10.51
N ASP A 358 -0.07 -15.08 -9.64
CA ASP A 358 -0.01 -15.96 -8.47
C ASP A 358 1.17 -15.70 -7.52
N SER A 359 1.54 -14.44 -7.39
CA SER A 359 2.53 -13.97 -6.42
C SER A 359 2.23 -12.53 -6.02
N PRO A 360 2.69 -12.07 -4.83
CA PRO A 360 2.46 -10.70 -4.37
C PRO A 360 3.31 -9.65 -5.09
N PHE A 361 4.13 -10.04 -6.06
CA PHE A 361 5.02 -9.15 -6.81
C PHE A 361 4.26 -8.44 -7.93
N ALA A 362 3.56 -7.37 -7.57
CA ALA A 362 2.86 -6.52 -8.51
C ALA A 362 3.81 -5.86 -9.53
N ALA A 363 3.32 -5.57 -10.73
CA ALA A 363 4.09 -4.91 -11.78
C ALA A 363 4.60 -3.49 -11.40
N VAL A 364 4.07 -2.90 -10.33
CA VAL A 364 4.53 -1.60 -9.81
C VAL A 364 5.87 -1.69 -9.09
N TYR A 365 6.20 -2.86 -8.52
CA TYR A 365 7.43 -3.06 -7.75
C TYR A 365 8.65 -3.22 -8.66
N PRO A 366 9.76 -2.52 -8.35
CA PRO A 366 11.03 -2.72 -9.05
C PRO A 366 11.58 -4.15 -8.95
N SER A 367 11.26 -4.87 -7.88
CA SER A 367 11.79 -6.20 -7.60
C SER A 367 11.09 -7.34 -8.35
N THR A 368 9.96 -7.07 -9.00
CA THR A 368 9.18 -8.08 -9.72
C THR A 368 10.00 -8.69 -10.85
N ASP A 369 10.18 -10.02 -10.81
CA ASP A 369 10.80 -10.78 -11.88
C ASP A 369 9.79 -11.02 -13.01
N THR A 370 10.08 -10.42 -14.17
CA THR A 370 9.24 -10.52 -15.37
C THR A 370 9.58 -11.73 -16.25
N SER A 371 10.54 -12.58 -15.85
CA SER A 371 10.90 -13.80 -16.58
C SER A 371 9.94 -14.97 -16.29
N ILE A 372 9.20 -14.90 -15.18
CA ILE A 372 8.18 -15.88 -14.83
C ILE A 372 7.03 -15.81 -15.84
N PRO A 373 6.72 -16.90 -16.57
CA PRO A 373 5.65 -16.89 -17.56
C PRO A 373 4.30 -16.53 -16.94
N GLN A 374 3.50 -15.74 -17.66
CA GLN A 374 2.13 -15.42 -17.27
C GLN A 374 1.29 -16.70 -17.24
N ARG A 375 0.65 -17.02 -16.10
CA ARG A 375 -0.36 -18.09 -16.05
C ARG A 375 -1.56 -17.70 -16.90
N LYS A 376 -1.82 -18.51 -17.92
CA LYS A 376 -3.00 -18.40 -18.78
C LYS A 376 -4.03 -19.44 -18.39
N GLN A 377 -5.28 -19.19 -18.78
CA GLN A 377 -6.35 -20.17 -18.60
C GLN A 377 -6.04 -21.41 -19.44
N ASP A 378 -6.07 -22.59 -18.82
CA ASP A 378 -5.93 -23.88 -19.48
C ASP A 378 -6.77 -24.95 -18.77
N ILE A 379 -8.02 -25.08 -19.23
CA ILE A 379 -8.99 -26.02 -18.65
C ILE A 379 -8.59 -27.47 -18.91
N ALA A 380 -7.91 -27.76 -20.02
CA ALA A 380 -7.48 -29.12 -20.35
C ALA A 380 -6.39 -29.58 -19.38
N GLN A 381 -5.36 -28.75 -19.15
CA GLN A 381 -4.33 -29.01 -18.16
C GLN A 381 -4.91 -29.05 -16.74
N ALA A 382 -5.87 -28.18 -16.41
CA ALA A 382 -6.53 -28.20 -15.11
C ALA A 382 -7.24 -29.55 -14.85
N LYS A 383 -7.98 -30.09 -15.84
CA LYS A 383 -8.61 -31.43 -15.74
C LYS A 383 -7.58 -32.54 -15.53
N GLN A 384 -6.47 -32.52 -16.26
CA GLN A 384 -5.37 -33.50 -16.09
C GLN A 384 -4.78 -33.46 -14.68
N LEU A 385 -4.58 -32.27 -14.12
CA LEU A 385 -4.10 -32.11 -12.74
C LEU A 385 -5.10 -32.65 -11.72
N MET A 386 -6.40 -32.42 -11.93
CA MET A 386 -7.44 -32.97 -11.07
C MET A 386 -7.48 -34.50 -11.11
N GLU A 387 -7.36 -35.12 -12.29
CA GLU A 387 -7.25 -36.58 -12.44
C GLU A 387 -6.01 -37.13 -11.74
N ALA A 388 -4.84 -36.51 -11.96
CA ALA A 388 -3.58 -36.92 -11.35
C ALA A 388 -3.60 -36.81 -9.82
N ALA A 389 -4.36 -35.86 -9.28
CA ALA A 389 -4.59 -35.69 -7.85
C ALA A 389 -5.65 -36.64 -7.25
N GLY A 390 -6.29 -37.47 -8.07
CA GLY A 390 -7.41 -38.32 -7.65
C GLY A 390 -8.71 -37.56 -7.39
N ALA A 391 -8.79 -36.28 -7.79
CA ALA A 391 -9.93 -35.39 -7.64
C ALA A 391 -10.75 -35.21 -8.94
N GLY A 392 -10.52 -36.02 -9.97
CA GLY A 392 -11.15 -35.90 -11.28
C GLY A 392 -12.68 -36.04 -11.30
N LYS A 393 -13.30 -36.58 -10.23
CA LYS A 393 -14.77 -36.61 -10.06
C LYS A 393 -15.34 -35.28 -9.54
N GLY A 394 -14.49 -34.33 -9.19
CA GLY A 394 -14.90 -33.09 -8.54
C GLY A 394 -15.22 -33.25 -7.07
N PHE A 395 -15.58 -32.13 -6.44
CA PHE A 395 -15.98 -32.04 -5.03
C PHE A 395 -16.76 -30.75 -4.78
N LYS A 396 -17.44 -30.67 -3.64
CA LYS A 396 -18.08 -29.45 -3.17
C LYS A 396 -17.15 -28.69 -2.22
N ILE A 397 -17.16 -27.37 -2.30
CA ILE A 397 -16.40 -26.49 -1.40
C ILE A 397 -17.08 -25.13 -1.28
N THR A 398 -16.92 -24.47 -0.13
CA THR A 398 -17.43 -23.11 0.10
C THR A 398 -16.30 -22.09 -0.07
N LEU A 399 -16.55 -21.02 -0.82
CA LEU A 399 -15.73 -19.81 -0.84
C LEU A 399 -16.38 -18.76 0.07
N THR A 400 -15.68 -18.38 1.13
CA THR A 400 -16.13 -17.32 2.04
C THR A 400 -15.45 -16.00 1.70
N THR A 401 -16.23 -14.93 1.56
CA THR A 401 -15.71 -13.61 1.20
C THR A 401 -16.59 -12.47 1.72
N GLU A 402 -16.23 -11.23 1.42
CA GLU A 402 -16.86 -10.00 1.89
C GLU A 402 -17.61 -9.23 0.79
N ARG A 403 -18.55 -8.36 1.19
CA ARG A 403 -19.14 -7.33 0.33
C ARG A 403 -18.25 -6.09 0.31
N TYR A 404 -17.25 -6.10 -0.56
CA TYR A 404 -16.37 -4.96 -0.77
C TYR A 404 -15.91 -4.89 -2.22
N LEU A 405 -15.97 -3.69 -2.82
CA LEU A 405 -15.63 -3.44 -4.23
C LEU A 405 -16.22 -4.52 -5.18
N GLU A 406 -15.45 -5.00 -6.16
CA GLU A 406 -15.81 -6.05 -7.12
C GLU A 406 -15.64 -7.50 -6.61
N ILE A 407 -15.39 -7.71 -5.32
CA ILE A 407 -15.13 -9.05 -4.77
C ILE A 407 -16.31 -10.03 -5.01
N PRO A 408 -17.59 -9.65 -4.79
CA PRO A 408 -18.71 -10.53 -5.06
C PRO A 408 -18.77 -11.00 -6.52
N GLU A 409 -18.55 -10.10 -7.47
CA GLU A 409 -18.51 -10.42 -8.91
C GLU A 409 -17.31 -11.30 -9.26
N TYR A 410 -16.15 -11.06 -8.63
CA TYR A 410 -14.96 -11.90 -8.81
C TYR A 410 -15.21 -13.33 -8.31
N ALA A 411 -15.84 -13.49 -7.14
CA ALA A 411 -16.22 -14.79 -6.59
C ALA A 411 -17.19 -15.54 -7.52
N GLN A 412 -18.15 -14.83 -8.11
CA GLN A 412 -19.10 -15.39 -9.07
C GLN A 412 -18.42 -15.86 -10.37
N LEU A 413 -17.41 -15.13 -10.86
CA LEU A 413 -16.58 -15.56 -11.99
C LEU A 413 -15.80 -16.84 -11.67
N ILE A 414 -15.15 -16.89 -10.50
CA ILE A 414 -14.44 -18.10 -10.04
C ILE A 414 -15.41 -19.28 -9.94
N GLN A 415 -16.58 -19.11 -9.33
CA GLN A 415 -17.62 -20.15 -9.25
C GLN A 415 -17.98 -20.71 -10.63
N ASN A 416 -18.06 -19.85 -11.65
CA ASN A 416 -18.39 -20.29 -13.00
C ASN A 416 -17.24 -21.02 -13.69
N TRP A 417 -15.99 -20.61 -13.49
CA TRP A 417 -14.84 -21.26 -14.12
C TRP A 417 -14.51 -22.61 -13.49
N VAL A 418 -14.59 -22.75 -12.17
CA VAL A 418 -14.18 -24.01 -11.50
C VAL A 418 -15.17 -25.16 -11.74
N LYS A 419 -16.41 -24.86 -12.17
CA LYS A 419 -17.38 -25.88 -12.64
C LYS A 419 -16.82 -26.72 -13.78
N GLU A 420 -16.00 -26.13 -14.65
CA GLU A 420 -15.38 -26.82 -15.78
C GLU A 420 -14.46 -27.97 -15.35
N ILE A 421 -13.94 -27.93 -14.13
CA ILE A 421 -13.09 -28.99 -13.55
C ILE A 421 -13.82 -29.82 -12.47
N GLY A 422 -15.15 -29.72 -12.43
CA GLY A 422 -16.01 -30.51 -11.54
C GLY A 422 -16.14 -29.97 -10.11
N ILE A 423 -15.63 -28.77 -9.82
CA ILE A 423 -15.80 -28.18 -8.48
C ILE A 423 -17.16 -27.48 -8.41
N GLU A 424 -17.99 -27.93 -7.48
CA GLU A 424 -19.24 -27.25 -7.10
C GLU A 424 -18.93 -26.25 -5.98
N LEU A 425 -18.79 -24.97 -6.35
CA LEU A 425 -18.42 -23.90 -5.43
C LEU A 425 -19.66 -23.20 -4.86
N GLU A 426 -19.86 -23.24 -3.54
CA GLU A 426 -20.86 -22.43 -2.83
C GLU A 426 -20.26 -21.09 -2.40
N LEU A 427 -21.00 -19.98 -2.55
CA LEU A 427 -20.53 -18.65 -2.16
C LEU A 427 -21.16 -18.23 -0.83
N ASN A 428 -20.32 -17.93 0.16
CA ASN A 428 -20.72 -17.34 1.44
C ASN A 428 -20.20 -15.89 1.50
N ILE A 429 -21.05 -14.93 1.13
CA ILE A 429 -20.69 -13.50 1.03
C ILE A 429 -21.23 -12.75 2.24
N LEU A 430 -20.31 -12.29 3.10
CA LEU A 430 -20.56 -11.65 4.39
C LEU A 430 -20.36 -10.14 4.32
N ASP A 431 -20.91 -9.41 5.29
CA ASP A 431 -20.53 -8.00 5.50
C ASP A 431 -19.13 -7.95 6.16
N GLN A 432 -18.38 -6.86 5.95
CA GLN A 432 -16.97 -6.75 6.35
C GLN A 432 -16.70 -7.09 7.82
N SER A 433 -17.50 -6.55 8.73
CA SER A 433 -17.34 -6.79 10.17
C SER A 433 -17.50 -8.27 10.54
N ALA A 434 -18.44 -8.97 9.89
CA ALA A 434 -18.65 -10.40 10.09
C ALA A 434 -17.55 -11.24 9.41
N TYR A 435 -17.04 -10.80 8.26
CA TYR A 435 -15.97 -11.48 7.54
C TYR A 435 -14.66 -11.48 8.34
N TYR A 436 -14.23 -10.30 8.80
CA TYR A 436 -12.97 -10.16 9.53
C TYR A 436 -13.05 -10.63 10.98
N GLY A 437 -14.19 -10.44 11.66
CA GLY A 437 -14.36 -10.82 13.06
C GLY A 437 -13.27 -10.23 13.95
N ASP A 438 -12.71 -11.05 14.83
CA ASP A 438 -11.60 -10.65 15.72
C ASP A 438 -10.22 -10.63 15.02
N ALA A 439 -10.14 -10.99 13.73
CA ALA A 439 -8.90 -11.26 13.00
C ALA A 439 -7.96 -12.27 13.70
N VAL A 440 -8.55 -13.28 14.35
CA VAL A 440 -7.85 -14.36 15.04
C VAL A 440 -8.40 -15.71 14.57
N PHE A 441 -7.52 -16.65 14.24
CA PHE A 441 -7.89 -18.01 13.85
C PHE A 441 -8.76 -18.68 14.94
N GLY A 442 -9.82 -19.36 14.52
CA GLY A 442 -10.87 -19.92 15.35
C GLY A 442 -11.95 -18.93 15.79
N LYS A 443 -11.82 -17.65 15.40
CA LYS A 443 -12.75 -16.56 15.73
C LYS A 443 -13.00 -15.64 14.54
N SER A 444 -12.69 -16.06 13.31
CA SER A 444 -12.70 -15.15 12.16
C SER A 444 -12.98 -15.90 10.86
N ASN A 445 -14.10 -15.59 10.21
CA ASN A 445 -14.57 -16.31 9.02
C ASN A 445 -13.54 -16.35 7.90
N TRP A 446 -12.76 -15.28 7.71
CA TRP A 446 -11.74 -15.23 6.68
C TRP A 446 -10.56 -16.18 6.94
N LEU A 447 -9.97 -16.15 8.16
CA LEU A 447 -8.87 -17.05 8.57
C LEU A 447 -9.31 -18.52 8.66
N ASP A 448 -10.58 -18.76 9.01
CA ASP A 448 -11.10 -20.10 9.22
C ASP A 448 -11.53 -20.79 7.91
N SER A 449 -11.75 -20.02 6.85
CA SER A 449 -12.30 -20.53 5.58
C SER A 449 -11.34 -21.44 4.82
N VAL A 450 -11.88 -22.51 4.23
CA VAL A 450 -11.13 -23.49 3.42
C VAL A 450 -10.70 -22.88 2.07
N MET A 451 -11.53 -21.98 1.54
CA MET A 451 -11.27 -21.17 0.37
C MET A 451 -11.93 -19.81 0.60
N GLY A 452 -11.26 -18.72 0.23
CA GLY A 452 -11.83 -17.39 0.40
C GLY A 452 -11.11 -16.33 -0.39
N ILE A 453 -11.76 -15.17 -0.52
CA ILE A 453 -11.17 -13.98 -1.14
C ILE A 453 -11.11 -12.88 -0.11
N THR A 454 -9.92 -12.35 0.13
CA THR A 454 -9.64 -11.26 1.08
C THR A 454 -9.06 -10.06 0.34
N ASP A 455 -9.53 -8.85 0.66
CA ASP A 455 -8.90 -7.62 0.18
C ASP A 455 -7.55 -7.37 0.84
N TYR A 456 -6.59 -6.99 0.01
CA TYR A 456 -5.33 -6.41 0.44
C TYR A 456 -5.12 -5.09 -0.29
N GLY A 457 -5.28 -3.98 0.42
CA GLY A 457 -4.95 -2.65 -0.08
C GLY A 457 -3.46 -2.49 -0.40
N HIS A 458 -3.12 -1.50 -1.23
CA HIS A 458 -1.76 -1.22 -1.74
C HIS A 458 -0.70 -1.20 -0.64
N ARG A 459 0.53 -1.52 -1.00
CA ARG A 459 1.76 -1.24 -0.23
C ARG A 459 2.88 -0.81 -1.18
N GLY A 460 3.79 0.01 -0.69
CA GLY A 460 4.96 0.49 -1.40
C GLY A 460 6.02 -0.60 -1.61
N VAL A 461 6.00 -1.62 -0.73
CA VAL A 461 6.85 -2.81 -0.80
C VAL A 461 6.07 -4.08 -0.48
N PRO A 462 6.46 -5.26 -1.01
CA PRO A 462 5.70 -6.50 -0.81
C PRO A 462 5.90 -7.13 0.58
N ASN A 463 6.70 -6.54 1.47
CA ASN A 463 7.13 -7.15 2.73
C ASN A 463 5.97 -7.73 3.56
N VAL A 464 4.90 -6.96 3.77
CA VAL A 464 3.75 -7.44 4.56
C VAL A 464 3.03 -8.60 3.88
N TYR A 465 2.93 -8.60 2.55
CA TYR A 465 2.34 -9.69 1.78
C TYR A 465 3.24 -10.93 1.77
N LEU A 466 4.56 -10.75 1.86
CA LEU A 466 5.51 -11.86 1.95
C LEU A 466 5.47 -12.50 3.34
N ALA A 467 5.28 -11.70 4.39
CA ALA A 467 5.30 -12.14 5.77
C ALA A 467 3.93 -12.61 6.27
N ALA A 468 2.98 -11.70 6.44
CA ALA A 468 1.77 -11.95 7.21
C ALA A 468 0.86 -13.05 6.60
N PRO A 469 0.57 -13.10 5.29
CA PRO A 469 -0.31 -14.12 4.73
C PRO A 469 0.39 -15.38 4.22
N LEU A 470 1.72 -15.38 4.11
CA LEU A 470 2.44 -16.45 3.40
C LEU A 470 3.54 -17.14 4.20
N LYS A 471 4.12 -16.52 5.23
CA LYS A 471 5.06 -17.24 6.09
C LYS A 471 4.34 -18.30 6.92
N SER A 472 5.06 -19.37 7.26
CA SER A 472 4.52 -20.48 8.07
C SER A 472 3.97 -20.04 9.44
N ASP A 473 4.47 -18.94 9.99
CA ASP A 473 4.08 -18.31 11.25
C ASP A 473 3.33 -16.98 11.08
N GLY A 474 2.94 -16.64 9.84
CA GLY A 474 2.25 -15.40 9.52
C GLY A 474 0.86 -15.29 10.15
N THR A 475 0.55 -14.13 10.73
CA THR A 475 -0.70 -13.85 11.44
C THR A 475 -1.94 -13.83 10.54
N TRP A 476 -1.75 -13.66 9.22
CA TRP A 476 -2.80 -13.58 8.21
C TRP A 476 -2.80 -14.80 7.27
N ASN A 477 -2.11 -15.89 7.63
CA ASN A 477 -1.93 -17.07 6.79
C ASN A 477 -3.20 -17.95 6.74
N ALA A 478 -4.26 -17.43 6.11
CA ALA A 478 -5.53 -18.15 5.90
C ALA A 478 -5.35 -19.42 5.04
N ALA A 479 -4.33 -19.46 4.18
CA ALA A 479 -4.00 -20.64 3.38
C ALA A 479 -3.34 -21.76 4.20
N HIS A 480 -2.91 -21.50 5.45
CA HIS A 480 -2.11 -22.43 6.25
C HIS A 480 -0.88 -22.97 5.49
N PHE A 481 -0.30 -22.12 4.64
CA PHE A 481 0.86 -22.48 3.85
C PHE A 481 2.08 -22.64 4.76
N LYS A 482 2.78 -23.77 4.64
CA LYS A 482 3.99 -24.04 5.41
C LYS A 482 5.09 -24.54 4.48
N ASN A 483 6.10 -23.71 4.27
CA ASN A 483 7.22 -24.05 3.41
C ASN A 483 8.49 -23.34 3.90
N LYS A 484 9.48 -24.13 4.35
CA LYS A 484 10.72 -23.61 4.93
C LYS A 484 11.58 -22.85 3.91
N ASP A 485 11.55 -23.25 2.65
CA ASP A 485 12.30 -22.56 1.59
C ASP A 485 11.66 -21.21 1.30
N TYR A 486 10.32 -21.15 1.28
CA TYR A 486 9.61 -19.88 1.20
C TYR A 486 9.96 -18.96 2.38
N ASP A 487 9.91 -19.47 3.62
CA ASP A 487 10.21 -18.67 4.81
C ASP A 487 11.63 -18.09 4.78
N ALA A 488 12.60 -18.89 4.33
CA ALA A 488 13.99 -18.47 4.18
C ALA A 488 14.15 -17.41 3.08
N LEU A 489 13.51 -17.61 1.93
CA LEU A 489 13.54 -16.65 0.82
C LEU A 489 12.86 -15.33 1.18
N ALA A 490 11.70 -15.37 1.83
CA ALA A 490 10.99 -14.17 2.28
C ALA A 490 11.83 -13.38 3.30
N THR A 491 12.48 -14.09 4.23
CA THR A 491 13.39 -13.47 5.23
C THR A 491 14.60 -12.82 4.54
N SER A 492 15.20 -13.51 3.57
CA SER A 492 16.33 -12.97 2.78
C SER A 492 15.93 -11.74 1.98
N TYR A 493 14.79 -11.79 1.28
CA TYR A 493 14.24 -10.65 0.54
C TYR A 493 14.03 -9.42 1.43
N ILE A 494 13.43 -9.60 2.61
CA ILE A 494 13.14 -8.51 3.54
C ILE A 494 14.43 -7.89 4.06
N ALA A 495 15.45 -8.70 4.36
CA ALA A 495 16.75 -8.25 4.86
C ALA A 495 17.59 -7.52 3.80
N ALA A 496 17.39 -7.81 2.51
CA ALA A 496 18.22 -7.27 1.43
C ALA A 496 18.08 -5.74 1.28
N LEU A 497 19.22 -5.05 1.30
CA LEU A 497 19.33 -3.58 1.12
C LEU A 497 19.40 -3.16 -0.35
N ASP A 498 19.93 -4.01 -1.23
CA ASP A 498 20.08 -3.70 -2.66
C ASP A 498 19.00 -4.40 -3.50
N LEU A 499 18.65 -3.74 -4.61
CA LEU A 499 17.60 -4.19 -5.51
C LEU A 499 17.96 -5.50 -6.24
N GLU A 500 19.25 -5.78 -6.48
CA GLU A 500 19.65 -6.98 -7.20
C GLU A 500 19.42 -8.24 -6.37
N ALA A 501 19.79 -8.21 -5.09
CA ALA A 501 19.48 -9.26 -4.12
C ALA A 501 17.96 -9.44 -3.96
N GLN A 502 17.20 -8.33 -3.85
CA GLN A 502 15.74 -8.39 -3.80
C GLN A 502 15.13 -9.06 -5.05
N LYS A 503 15.59 -8.71 -6.25
CA LYS A 503 15.13 -9.34 -7.51
C LYS A 503 15.47 -10.83 -7.57
N ALA A 504 16.66 -11.21 -7.13
CA ALA A 504 17.10 -12.61 -7.15
C ALA A 504 16.22 -13.48 -6.25
N ASP A 505 15.83 -12.99 -5.07
CA ASP A 505 14.92 -13.73 -4.19
C ASP A 505 13.47 -13.63 -4.64
N ALA A 506 13.02 -12.49 -5.17
CA ALA A 506 11.70 -12.35 -5.77
C ALA A 506 11.45 -13.40 -6.86
N GLY A 507 12.38 -13.58 -7.80
CA GLY A 507 12.25 -14.61 -8.85
C GLY A 507 12.10 -16.03 -8.31
N LYS A 508 12.86 -16.38 -7.26
CA LYS A 508 12.75 -17.70 -6.59
C LYS A 508 11.40 -17.84 -5.87
N ILE A 509 10.96 -16.80 -5.16
CA ILE A 509 9.66 -16.78 -4.47
C ILE A 509 8.52 -16.92 -5.48
N GLN A 510 8.52 -16.12 -6.54
CA GLN A 510 7.50 -16.16 -7.58
C GLN A 510 7.40 -17.55 -8.21
N LYS A 511 8.54 -18.18 -8.53
CA LYS A 511 8.57 -19.55 -9.05
C LYS A 511 7.99 -20.56 -8.05
N LEU A 512 8.38 -20.49 -6.79
CA LEU A 512 7.89 -21.37 -5.73
C LEU A 512 6.37 -21.24 -5.57
N LEU A 513 5.85 -20.01 -5.46
CA LEU A 513 4.41 -19.75 -5.35
C LEU A 513 3.65 -20.18 -6.61
N PHE A 514 4.26 -20.07 -7.79
CA PHE A 514 3.68 -20.58 -9.03
C PHE A 514 3.51 -22.12 -9.01
N GLU A 515 4.42 -22.84 -8.37
CA GLU A 515 4.38 -24.30 -8.25
C GLU A 515 3.46 -24.78 -7.11
N GLU A 516 3.51 -24.11 -5.95
CA GLU A 516 2.74 -24.47 -4.75
C GLU A 516 1.31 -23.92 -4.76
N THR A 517 1.10 -22.72 -5.32
CA THR A 517 -0.18 -22.02 -5.44
C THR A 517 -1.02 -22.03 -4.14
N PRO A 518 -0.49 -21.60 -2.98
CA PRO A 518 -1.28 -21.50 -1.75
C PRO A 518 -2.32 -20.37 -1.81
N VAL A 519 -2.02 -19.37 -2.64
CA VAL A 519 -2.88 -18.21 -2.91
C VAL A 519 -2.81 -17.90 -4.40
N ILE A 520 -3.84 -17.21 -4.90
CA ILE A 520 -4.00 -16.84 -6.30
C ILE A 520 -4.15 -15.33 -6.38
N PHE A 521 -3.33 -14.72 -7.25
CA PHE A 521 -3.37 -13.30 -7.56
C PHE A 521 -3.92 -13.17 -8.99
N GLY A 522 -5.22 -12.90 -9.10
CA GLY A 522 -5.90 -12.80 -10.40
C GLY A 522 -5.58 -11.49 -11.13
N TYR A 523 -5.55 -10.39 -10.40
CA TYR A 523 -5.28 -9.04 -10.90
C TYR A 523 -4.77 -8.14 -9.76
N PHE A 524 -4.11 -7.06 -10.14
CA PHE A 524 -3.81 -5.91 -9.27
C PHE A 524 -4.63 -4.72 -9.76
N TYR A 525 -5.54 -4.20 -8.94
CA TYR A 525 -6.47 -3.16 -9.38
C TYR A 525 -5.85 -1.76 -9.29
N ASP A 526 -6.25 -0.87 -10.20
CA ASP A 526 -5.93 0.55 -10.08
C ASP A 526 -6.78 1.16 -8.96
N TYR A 527 -6.17 2.04 -8.17
CA TYR A 527 -6.92 2.87 -7.22
C TYR A 527 -7.55 4.04 -7.97
N LEU A 528 -8.89 4.13 -7.93
CA LEU A 528 -9.65 5.13 -8.70
C LEU A 528 -10.21 6.23 -7.80
N THR A 529 -9.71 7.45 -7.99
CA THR A 529 -10.27 8.67 -7.39
C THR A 529 -11.02 9.44 -8.47
N ALA A 530 -12.28 9.80 -8.21
CA ALA A 530 -13.07 10.62 -9.12
C ALA A 530 -13.09 12.07 -8.64
N THR A 531 -12.84 13.02 -9.54
CA THR A 531 -12.87 14.45 -9.23
C THR A 531 -13.77 15.20 -10.22
N SER A 532 -14.48 16.23 -9.77
CA SER A 532 -15.10 17.21 -10.66
C SER A 532 -14.02 17.84 -11.55
N LYS A 533 -14.33 18.08 -12.84
CA LYS A 533 -13.40 18.76 -13.75
C LYS A 533 -13.07 20.20 -13.33
N SER A 534 -13.90 20.80 -12.47
CA SER A 534 -13.65 22.13 -11.89
C SER A 534 -12.57 22.12 -10.79
N VAL A 535 -12.11 20.94 -10.35
CA VAL A 535 -11.09 20.81 -9.31
C VAL A 535 -9.81 20.25 -9.90
N ALA A 536 -8.69 20.89 -9.57
CA ALA A 536 -7.35 20.49 -10.00
C ALA A 536 -6.42 20.38 -8.79
N GLY A 537 -5.32 19.64 -8.92
CA GLY A 537 -4.27 19.56 -7.90
C GLY A 537 -4.57 18.63 -6.71
N VAL A 538 -5.61 17.81 -6.82
CA VAL A 538 -5.89 16.69 -5.90
C VAL A 538 -4.81 15.63 -6.10
N GLN A 539 -4.20 15.15 -5.01
CA GLN A 539 -3.11 14.18 -5.05
C GLN A 539 -3.49 12.94 -4.21
N PRO A 540 -4.22 11.96 -4.79
CA PRO A 540 -4.49 10.71 -4.12
C PRO A 540 -3.24 9.82 -4.08
N THR A 541 -3.20 8.88 -3.13
CA THR A 541 -2.30 7.73 -3.14
C THR A 541 -3.10 6.44 -3.18
N ALA A 542 -2.48 5.35 -3.63
CA ALA A 542 -3.13 4.05 -3.60
C ALA A 542 -3.24 3.46 -2.17
N MET A 543 -2.65 4.12 -1.16
CA MET A 543 -2.85 3.84 0.27
C MET A 543 -4.15 4.44 0.83
N SER A 544 -5.03 4.94 -0.04
CA SER A 544 -6.24 5.70 0.30
C SER A 544 -6.00 7.09 0.86
N GLN A 545 -4.78 7.63 0.75
CA GLN A 545 -4.56 9.00 1.17
C GLN A 545 -5.01 10.00 0.12
N LEU A 546 -5.50 11.16 0.57
CA LEU A 546 -5.92 12.27 -0.27
C LEU A 546 -5.27 13.60 0.16
N PHE A 547 -4.15 13.94 -0.47
CA PHE A 547 -3.44 15.20 -0.23
C PHE A 547 -4.11 16.33 -1.01
N LEU A 548 -4.55 17.37 -0.29
CA LEU A 548 -5.38 18.47 -0.82
C LEU A 548 -4.70 19.84 -0.73
N GLU A 549 -3.44 19.93 -0.30
CA GLU A 549 -2.75 21.20 -0.09
C GLU A 549 -2.55 21.96 -1.40
N LYS A 550 -2.51 21.24 -2.52
CA LYS A 550 -2.40 21.81 -3.87
C LYS A 550 -3.74 21.85 -4.61
N ALA A 551 -4.83 21.43 -3.96
CA ALA A 551 -6.13 21.42 -4.59
C ALA A 551 -6.64 22.86 -4.79
N SER A 552 -7.27 23.10 -5.92
CA SER A 552 -7.87 24.39 -6.28
C SER A 552 -9.15 24.16 -7.06
N LYS A 553 -10.02 25.17 -7.06
CA LYS A 553 -11.32 25.12 -7.74
C LYS A 553 -11.44 26.32 -8.67
N ALA A 554 -11.85 26.07 -9.91
CA ALA A 554 -12.09 27.07 -10.94
C ALA A 554 -13.40 27.84 -10.71
#